data_AF-A0A942FWD7-F1
#
_entry.id   AF-A0A942FWD7-F1
#
_cell.length_a   1.000
_cell.length_b   1.000
_cell.length_c   1.000
_cell.angle_alpha   90.00
_cell.angle_beta   90.00
_cell.angle_gamma   90.00
#
_symmetry.space_group_name_H-M   'P 1'
#
loop_
_entity.id
_entity.type
_entity.pdbx_description
1 polymer ?
#
loop_
_entity_poly.entity_id
_entity_poly.type
_entity_poly.pdbx_seq_one_letter_code
_entity_poly.pdbx_strand_id
1 'polypeptide(L)'
;MNTTTINNSSTDPMPIERLGHYDPEVEQRVQQWLASGQLLAWIPILSQENFPGVPPQILQFADRHQEAMRWPIHCPEDLLTLPDGITGWLLPANAEDTDVACGVWSGEVYILGVQDKRTGRRQTLLGERTDVPTDVGNQSAV
;
A
#
# COMPACT_ATOMS: atom_id res chain seq x y z
N MET A 1 19.62 -33.67 -28.57
CA MET A 1 20.13 -33.91 -27.20
C MET A 1 19.63 -32.77 -26.33
N ASN A 2 18.98 -33.13 -25.23
CA ASN A 2 18.23 -32.28 -24.29
C ASN A 2 19.10 -31.28 -23.54
N THR A 3 18.52 -30.14 -23.12
CA THR A 3 18.57 -29.45 -21.80
C THR A 3 18.21 -27.96 -22.01
N THR A 4 17.45 -27.20 -21.21
CA THR A 4 16.86 -27.33 -19.87
C THR A 4 15.76 -26.26 -19.72
N THR A 5 14.66 -26.62 -19.06
CA THR A 5 13.61 -25.72 -18.55
C THR A 5 14.17 -24.72 -17.53
N ILE A 6 13.90 -23.42 -17.69
CA ILE A 6 14.04 -22.45 -16.59
C ILE A 6 12.63 -21.95 -16.26
N ASN A 7 12.11 -22.44 -15.14
CA ASN A 7 11.00 -21.84 -14.41
C ASN A 7 11.43 -20.45 -13.94
N ASN A 8 10.97 -19.39 -14.62
CA ASN A 8 11.04 -18.04 -14.09
C ASN A 8 9.75 -17.76 -13.30
N SER A 9 9.71 -18.25 -12.07
CA SER A 9 8.84 -17.72 -11.01
C SER A 9 9.33 -16.31 -10.66
N SER A 10 9.10 -15.35 -11.55
CA SER A 10 9.61 -13.99 -11.41
C SER A 10 8.50 -13.14 -10.84
N THR A 11 8.73 -12.67 -9.62
CA THR A 11 7.95 -11.70 -8.88
C THR A 11 7.71 -10.47 -9.75
N ASP A 12 6.55 -10.42 -10.40
CA ASP A 12 6.13 -9.28 -11.20
C ASP A 12 5.94 -8.06 -10.28
N PRO A 13 6.41 -6.85 -10.69
CA PRO A 13 6.18 -5.62 -9.94
C PRO A 13 4.67 -5.39 -9.82
N MET A 14 4.17 -5.33 -8.59
CA MET A 14 2.75 -5.44 -8.30
C MET A 14 1.93 -4.37 -9.04
N PRO A 15 0.96 -4.78 -9.88
CA PRO A 15 0.03 -3.86 -10.52
C PRO A 15 -1.06 -3.50 -9.49
N ILE A 16 -1.10 -2.25 -9.05
CA ILE A 16 -2.02 -1.77 -7.99
C ILE A 16 -3.23 -1.11 -8.66
N GLU A 17 -4.47 -1.51 -8.32
CA GLU A 17 -5.69 -0.85 -8.81
C GLU A 17 -6.17 0.20 -7.82
N ARG A 18 -6.65 1.32 -8.38
CA ARG A 18 -7.57 2.17 -7.64
C ARG A 18 -8.78 1.32 -7.27
N LEU A 19 -9.10 1.19 -5.98
CA LEU A 19 -10.35 0.55 -5.60
C LEU A 19 -11.49 1.33 -6.24
N GLY A 20 -12.19 0.71 -7.20
CA GLY A 20 -13.41 1.25 -7.79
C GLY A 20 -14.60 1.24 -6.82
N HIS A 21 -14.41 0.77 -5.59
CA HIS A 21 -15.43 0.73 -4.54
C HIS A 21 -14.93 1.50 -3.31
N TYR A 22 -15.67 2.53 -2.94
CA TYR A 22 -15.58 3.20 -1.66
C TYR A 22 -15.66 2.18 -0.51
N ASP A 23 -14.64 2.17 0.38
CA ASP A 23 -14.62 1.37 1.60
C ASP A 23 -14.89 2.30 2.81
N PRO A 24 -16.12 2.29 3.37
CA PRO A 24 -16.48 3.19 4.48
C PRO A 24 -15.70 2.91 5.76
N GLU A 25 -15.19 1.69 5.96
CA GLU A 25 -14.38 1.37 7.14
C GLU A 25 -13.01 2.02 7.05
N VAL A 26 -12.43 2.07 5.85
CA VAL A 26 -11.15 2.75 5.58
C VAL A 26 -11.30 4.25 5.78
N GLU A 27 -12.35 4.86 5.23
CA GLU A 27 -12.60 6.29 5.41
C GLU A 27 -12.76 6.65 6.90
N GLN A 28 -13.60 5.90 7.62
CA GLN A 28 -13.84 6.17 9.04
C GLN A 28 -12.55 6.04 9.86
N ARG A 29 -11.68 5.08 9.54
CA ARG A 29 -10.40 4.90 10.21
C ARG A 29 -9.46 6.09 9.97
N VAL A 30 -9.39 6.59 8.74
CA VAL A 30 -8.57 7.78 8.43
C VAL A 30 -9.14 9.03 9.10
N GLN A 31 -10.46 9.20 9.12
CA GLN A 31 -11.09 10.30 9.86
C GLN A 31 -10.77 10.24 11.36
N GLN A 32 -10.78 9.05 11.97
CA GLN A 32 -10.38 8.88 13.38
C GLN A 32 -8.91 9.23 13.60
N TRP A 33 -8.02 8.83 12.68
CA TRP A 33 -6.61 9.18 12.75
C TRP A 33 -6.40 10.69 12.73
N LEU A 34 -7.03 11.38 11.78
CA LEU A 34 -6.96 12.83 11.66
C LEU A 34 -7.58 13.53 12.88
N ALA A 35 -8.76 13.08 13.34
CA ALA A 35 -9.45 13.66 14.48
C ALA A 35 -8.69 13.47 15.81
N SER A 36 -7.88 12.42 15.92
CA SER A 36 -7.05 12.17 17.11
C SER A 36 -5.87 13.15 17.26
N GLY A 37 -5.51 13.88 16.19
CA GLY A 37 -4.34 14.76 16.16
C GLY A 37 -3.00 14.03 16.21
N GLN A 38 -2.99 12.70 16.02
CA GLN A 38 -1.75 11.94 15.92
C GLN A 38 -1.02 12.27 14.61
N LEU A 39 0.31 12.22 14.63
CA LEU A 39 1.12 12.36 13.42
C LEU A 39 0.88 11.18 12.47
N LEU A 40 0.57 11.48 11.21
CA LEU A 40 0.53 10.47 10.16
C LEU A 40 1.78 10.59 9.27
N ALA A 41 2.06 9.51 8.55
CA ALA A 41 3.07 9.46 7.52
C ALA A 41 2.41 9.09 6.19
N TRP A 42 2.90 9.70 5.11
CA TRP A 42 2.61 9.27 3.75
C TRP A 42 3.88 8.72 3.11
N ILE A 43 3.80 7.57 2.45
CA ILE A 43 4.95 6.92 1.81
C ILE A 43 4.58 6.62 0.35
N PRO A 44 5.33 7.11 -0.65
CA PRO A 44 4.98 6.85 -2.05
C PRO A 44 4.99 5.34 -2.35
N ILE A 45 3.96 4.87 -3.04
CA ILE A 45 3.93 3.49 -3.55
C ILE A 45 4.86 3.43 -4.77
N LEU A 46 5.93 2.65 -4.67
CA LEU A 46 6.94 2.54 -5.73
C LEU A 46 6.54 1.50 -6.78
N SER A 47 5.68 1.92 -7.70
CA SER A 47 5.22 1.10 -8.82
C SER A 47 5.47 1.80 -10.15
N GLN A 48 5.50 1.02 -11.23
CA GLN A 48 5.56 1.56 -12.60
C GLN A 48 4.32 2.41 -12.95
N GLU A 49 3.18 2.15 -12.30
CA GLU A 49 1.97 2.94 -12.53
C GLU A 49 2.09 4.35 -11.95
N ASN A 50 2.67 4.48 -10.75
CA ASN A 50 2.95 5.79 -10.15
C ASN A 50 4.15 6.49 -10.79
N PHE A 51 5.15 5.74 -11.25
CA PHE A 51 6.41 6.26 -11.77
C PHE A 51 6.79 5.65 -13.13
N PRO A 52 6.01 5.90 -14.20
CA PRO A 52 6.17 5.24 -15.50
C PRO A 52 7.49 5.57 -16.21
N GLY A 53 8.14 6.68 -15.83
CA GLY A 53 9.44 7.07 -16.36
C GLY A 53 10.65 6.52 -15.61
N VAL A 54 10.43 5.83 -14.48
CA VAL A 54 11.51 5.35 -13.61
C VAL A 54 11.77 3.86 -13.86
N PRO A 55 13.01 3.43 -14.18
CA PRO A 55 13.29 2.03 -14.42
C PRO A 55 12.97 1.13 -13.20
N PRO A 56 12.48 -0.11 -13.40
CA PRO A 56 12.10 -1.00 -12.30
C PRO A 56 13.22 -1.24 -11.27
N GLN A 57 14.49 -1.29 -11.71
CA GLN A 57 15.61 -1.51 -10.78
C GLN A 57 15.81 -0.34 -9.82
N ILE A 58 15.46 0.88 -10.24
CA ILE A 58 15.55 2.08 -9.40
C ILE A 58 14.41 2.09 -8.39
N LEU A 59 13.20 1.69 -8.80
CA LEU A 59 12.08 1.53 -7.86
C LEU A 59 12.40 0.47 -6.80
N GLN A 60 12.92 -0.69 -7.19
CA GLN A 60 13.36 -1.74 -6.26
C GLN A 60 14.50 -1.29 -5.34
N PHE A 61 15.38 -0.40 -5.84
CA PHE A 61 16.42 0.20 -5.00
C PHE A 61 15.82 1.13 -3.95
N ALA A 62 14.93 2.02 -4.38
CA ALA A 62 14.28 3.00 -3.50
C ALA A 62 13.39 2.32 -2.44
N ASP A 63 12.77 1.19 -2.77
CA ASP A 63 11.91 0.44 -1.85
C ASP A 63 12.64 0.00 -0.57
N ARG A 64 13.93 -0.33 -0.69
CA ARG A 64 14.80 -0.64 0.47
C ARG A 64 15.05 0.54 1.40
N HIS A 65 14.70 1.75 0.97
CA HIS A 65 14.85 3.00 1.70
C HIS A 65 13.50 3.71 1.91
N GLN A 66 12.39 2.98 1.89
CA GLN A 66 11.04 3.53 2.05
C GLN A 66 10.85 4.41 3.29
N GLU A 67 11.54 4.08 4.40
CA GLU A 67 11.46 4.85 5.64
C GLU A 67 11.97 6.29 5.47
N ALA A 68 12.98 6.49 4.61
CA ALA A 68 13.55 7.81 4.34
C ALA A 68 12.63 8.69 3.46
N MET A 69 11.60 8.10 2.85
CA MET A 69 10.63 8.79 2.00
C MET A 69 9.33 9.13 2.72
N ARG A 70 9.27 8.94 4.04
CA ARG A 70 8.11 9.30 4.86
C ARG A 70 7.89 10.81 4.85
N TRP A 71 6.75 11.22 4.31
CA TRP A 71 6.26 12.58 4.35
C TRP A 71 5.35 12.77 5.58
N PRO A 72 5.68 13.69 6.51
CA PRO A 72 4.87 13.90 7.71
C PRO A 72 3.56 14.65 7.40
N ILE A 73 2.45 14.20 7.99
CA ILE A 73 1.12 14.81 7.89
C ILE A 73 0.67 15.15 9.31
N HIS A 74 0.71 16.43 9.65
CA HIS A 74 0.35 16.97 10.96
C HIS A 74 -1.13 17.32 11.06
N CYS A 75 -1.73 17.75 9.95
CA CYS A 75 -3.14 18.09 9.86
C CYS A 75 -3.74 17.66 8.51
N PRO A 76 -5.07 17.61 8.38
CA PRO A 76 -5.73 17.23 7.12
C PRO A 76 -5.28 18.07 5.92
N GLU A 77 -5.00 19.35 6.12
CA GLU A 77 -4.57 20.27 5.06
C GLU A 77 -3.22 19.89 4.45
N ASP A 78 -2.35 19.21 5.20
CA ASP A 78 -1.06 18.74 4.70
C ASP A 78 -1.24 17.70 3.59
N LEU A 79 -2.37 16.97 3.55
CA LEU A 79 -2.67 16.02 2.49
C LEU A 79 -2.76 16.71 1.12
N LEU A 80 -3.16 17.99 1.07
CA LEU A 80 -3.22 18.77 -0.17
C LEU A 80 -1.84 19.17 -0.69
N THR A 81 -0.78 19.00 0.12
CA THR A 81 0.61 19.29 -0.26
C THR A 81 1.32 18.09 -0.86
N LEU A 82 0.66 16.92 -0.87
CA LEU A 82 1.20 15.70 -1.47
C LEU A 82 1.45 15.88 -2.97
N PRO A 83 2.42 15.15 -3.56
CA PRO A 83 2.66 15.21 -4.99
C PRO A 83 1.41 14.83 -5.80
N ASP A 84 0.96 15.74 -6.67
CA ASP A 84 -0.18 15.49 -7.57
C ASP A 84 0.11 14.30 -8.49
N GLY A 85 -0.87 13.40 -8.61
CA GLY A 85 -0.78 12.22 -9.45
C GLY A 85 -0.12 11.00 -8.81
N ILE A 86 0.46 11.11 -7.61
CA ILE A 86 1.17 10.01 -6.95
C ILE A 86 0.33 9.40 -5.84
N THR A 87 0.16 8.08 -5.90
CA THR A 87 -0.48 7.32 -4.82
C THR A 87 0.56 6.91 -3.78
N GLY A 88 0.24 6.97 -2.50
CA GLY A 88 1.11 6.47 -1.43
C GLY A 88 0.34 5.86 -0.29
N TRP A 89 1.03 5.11 0.55
CA TRP A 89 0.49 4.54 1.79
C TRP A 89 0.27 5.64 2.81
N LEU A 90 -0.85 5.59 3.53
CA LEU A 90 -1.17 6.47 4.64
C LEU A 90 -1.28 5.65 5.93
N LEU A 91 -0.56 6.05 6.96
CA LEU A 91 -0.54 5.36 8.25
C LEU A 91 -0.20 6.29 9.40
N PRO A 92 -0.59 5.96 10.64
CA PRO A 92 -0.01 6.58 11.83
C PRO A 92 1.52 6.48 11.81
N ALA A 93 2.24 7.53 12.19
CA ALA A 93 3.70 7.57 12.08
C ALA A 93 4.43 6.53 12.95
N ASN A 94 3.74 6.00 13.96
CA ASN A 94 4.19 4.91 14.83
C ASN A 94 3.71 3.51 14.38
N ALA A 95 2.92 3.42 13.30
CA ALA A 95 2.48 2.16 12.75
C ALA A 95 3.55 1.58 11.81
N GLU A 96 3.65 0.25 11.80
CA GLU A 96 4.57 -0.50 10.93
C GLU A 96 3.93 -0.91 9.60
N ASP A 97 2.59 -0.98 9.56
CA ASP A 97 1.84 -1.46 8.40
C ASP A 97 0.51 -0.70 8.21
N THR A 98 -0.02 -0.73 7.00
CA THR A 98 -1.32 -0.14 6.64
C THR A 98 -1.89 -0.78 5.38
N ASP A 99 -3.21 -0.87 5.30
CA ASP A 99 -3.99 -1.24 4.10
C ASP A 99 -4.60 -0.01 3.39
N VAL A 100 -4.23 1.20 3.83
CA VAL A 100 -4.77 2.46 3.34
C VAL A 100 -3.77 3.17 2.43
N ALA A 101 -4.24 3.54 1.24
CA ALA A 101 -3.56 4.45 0.34
C ALA A 101 -4.26 5.81 0.26
N CYS A 102 -3.48 6.83 -0.08
CA CYS A 102 -3.92 8.20 -0.25
C CYS A 102 -3.16 8.83 -1.43
N GLY A 103 -3.81 9.70 -2.19
CA GLY A 103 -3.15 10.52 -3.22
C GLY A 103 -3.98 11.76 -3.56
N VAL A 104 -3.36 12.70 -4.26
CA VAL A 104 -3.99 13.96 -4.70
C VAL A 104 -4.11 13.98 -6.21
N TRP A 105 -5.28 14.38 -6.70
CA TRP A 105 -5.52 14.64 -8.12
C TRP A 105 -6.36 15.90 -8.29
N SER A 106 -5.84 16.87 -9.05
CA SER A 106 -6.54 18.14 -9.32
C SER A 106 -6.93 18.92 -8.05
N GLY A 107 -6.14 18.79 -6.98
CA GLY A 107 -6.40 19.44 -5.69
C GLY A 107 -7.42 18.72 -4.80
N GLU A 108 -7.91 17.55 -5.21
CA GLU A 108 -8.81 16.71 -4.40
C GLU A 108 -8.02 15.54 -3.79
N VAL A 109 -8.30 15.24 -2.52
CA VAL A 109 -7.68 14.12 -1.79
C VAL A 109 -8.52 12.87 -1.98
N TYR A 110 -7.87 11.77 -2.37
CA TYR A 110 -8.51 10.46 -2.52
C TYR A 110 -7.89 9.48 -1.54
N ILE A 111 -8.73 8.87 -0.71
CA ILE A 111 -8.37 7.79 0.21
C ILE A 111 -8.92 6.47 -0.34
N LEU A 112 -8.09 5.45 -0.40
CA LEU A 112 -8.36 4.19 -1.07
C LEU A 112 -7.92 3.02 -0.19
N GLY A 113 -8.68 1.93 -0.14
CA GLY A 113 -8.13 0.64 0.25
C GLY A 113 -7.24 0.10 -0.86
N VAL A 114 -6.21 -0.70 -0.54
CA VAL A 114 -5.34 -1.31 -1.55
C VAL A 114 -5.63 -2.79 -1.71
N GLN A 115 -5.85 -3.22 -2.96
CA GLN A 115 -5.92 -4.63 -3.35
C GLN A 115 -4.99 -4.89 -4.54
N ASP A 116 -4.40 -6.07 -4.56
CA ASP A 116 -3.61 -6.54 -5.70
C ASP A 116 -4.56 -6.84 -6.89
N LYS A 117 -4.30 -6.24 -8.06
CA LYS A 117 -5.14 -6.39 -9.28
C LYS A 117 -5.32 -7.83 -9.73
N ARG A 118 -4.26 -8.62 -9.59
CA ARG A 118 -4.17 -9.98 -10.17
C ARG A 118 -4.91 -11.00 -9.32
N THR A 119 -4.94 -10.76 -8.01
CA THR A 119 -5.45 -11.70 -7.01
C THR A 119 -6.72 -11.21 -6.32
N GLY A 120 -7.02 -9.91 -6.37
CA GLY A 120 -8.10 -9.28 -5.62
C GLY A 120 -7.88 -9.29 -4.10
N ARG A 121 -6.67 -9.63 -3.64
CA ARG A 121 -6.36 -9.75 -2.21
C ARG A 121 -6.00 -8.40 -1.63
N ARG A 122 -6.39 -8.16 -0.38
CA ARG A 122 -5.97 -6.97 0.37
C ARG A 122 -4.45 -6.94 0.47
N GLN A 123 -3.90 -5.79 0.12
CA GLN A 123 -2.48 -5.50 0.16
C GLN A 123 -2.21 -4.53 1.29
N THR A 124 -1.09 -4.71 1.98
CA THR A 124 -0.59 -3.76 2.96
C THR A 124 0.78 -3.22 2.54
N LEU A 125 1.25 -2.19 3.24
CA LEU A 125 2.59 -1.63 3.07
C LEU A 125 3.68 -2.71 3.12
N LEU A 126 3.52 -3.71 3.98
CA LEU A 126 4.48 -4.82 4.14
C LEU A 126 4.28 -5.98 3.14
N GLY A 127 3.25 -5.94 2.29
CA GLY A 127 3.03 -6.92 1.22
C GLY A 127 1.63 -7.55 1.21
N GLU A 128 1.53 -8.77 0.68
CA GLU A 128 0.26 -9.50 0.62
C GLU A 128 -0.15 -9.97 2.03
N ARG A 129 -1.36 -9.58 2.48
CA ARG A 129 -1.93 -10.13 3.70
C ARG A 129 -2.42 -11.54 3.40
N THR A 130 -1.63 -12.54 3.80
CA THR A 130 -2.13 -13.92 3.84
C THR A 130 -3.09 -14.01 5.02
N ASP A 131 -4.40 -13.93 4.75
CA ASP A 131 -5.39 -14.45 5.69
C ASP A 131 -5.16 -15.96 5.77
N VAL A 132 -4.23 -16.39 6.64
CA VAL A 132 -4.21 -17.75 7.15
C VAL A 132 -5.31 -17.79 8.19
N PRO A 133 -6.43 -18.50 7.96
CA PRO A 133 -7.34 -18.81 9.05
C PRO A 133 -6.51 -19.60 10.05
N THR A 134 -6.20 -19.01 11.19
CA THR A 134 -5.58 -19.76 12.27
C THR A 134 -6.70 -20.62 12.87
N ASP A 135 -7.00 -21.75 12.23
CA ASP A 135 -7.75 -22.83 12.88
C ASP A 135 -6.80 -23.53 13.86
N VAL A 136 -6.53 -22.84 14.97
CA VAL A 136 -5.98 -23.47 16.17
C VAL A 136 -7.14 -24.11 16.93
N GLY A 137 -7.27 -25.41 16.73
CA GLY A 137 -7.66 -26.33 17.79
C GLY A 137 -9.10 -26.81 17.77
N ASN A 138 -9.27 -28.06 17.35
CA ASN A 138 -9.79 -29.03 18.32
C ASN A 138 -9.24 -30.44 18.05
N GLN A 139 -8.37 -30.87 18.96
CA GLN A 139 -8.18 -32.28 19.25
C GLN A 139 -9.52 -32.85 19.73
N SER A 140 -9.99 -33.91 19.10
CA SER A 140 -10.73 -34.98 19.78
C SER A 140 -10.66 -36.22 18.91
N ALA A 141 -9.67 -37.06 19.21
CA ALA A 141 -9.78 -38.48 18.96
C ALA A 141 -10.67 -39.06 20.05
N VAL A 142 -11.77 -39.70 19.65
CA VAL A 142 -12.50 -40.71 20.41
C VAL A 142 -12.74 -41.89 19.49
#